data_AF-A0A8J6NMX2-F1
#
_entry.id   AF-A0A8J6NMX2-F1
#
_cell.length_a   1.000
_cell.length_b   1.000
_cell.length_c   1.000
_cell.angle_alpha   90.00
_cell.angle_beta   90.00
_cell.angle_gamma   90.00
#
_symmetry.space_group_name_H-M   'P 1'
#
loop_
_entity.id
_entity.type
_entity.pdbx_description
1 polymer ?
#
loop_
_entity_poly.entity_id
_entity_poly.type
_entity_poly.pdbx_seq_one_letter_code
_entity_poly.pdbx_strand_id
1 'polypeptide(L)' 'RLGLVAANDRLPEPILESLPDGGAEGYVIPFDEMLSAYYTARGWDAKSGKPTSEKLESLGLSDIAEDIW' A
#
# COMPACT_ATOMS: atom_id res chain seq x y z
N ARG A 1 5.86 -13.34 -4.15
CA ARG A 1 5.70 -14.75 -3.72
C ARG A 1 4.68 -14.82 -2.57
N LEU A 2 4.20 -16.00 -2.18
CA LEU A 2 3.26 -16.24 -1.06
C LEU A 2 1.88 -15.55 -1.13
N GLY A 3 1.50 -15.03 -2.30
CA GLY A 3 0.12 -14.59 -2.56
C GLY A 3 -0.29 -13.21 -2.03
N LEU A 4 0.63 -12.42 -1.44
CA LEU A 4 0.33 -11.04 -1.03
C LEU A 4 0.10 -10.13 -2.26
N VAL A 5 -0.97 -9.34 -2.18
CA VAL A 5 -1.40 -8.34 -3.17
C VAL A 5 -1.92 -7.09 -2.47
N ALA A 6 -2.08 -5.98 -3.19
CA ALA A 6 -2.61 -4.72 -2.65
C ALA A 6 -3.92 -4.86 -1.83
N ALA A 7 -4.81 -5.80 -2.20
CA ALA A 7 -6.06 -6.06 -1.47
C ALA A 7 -5.87 -6.66 -0.05
N ASN A 8 -4.65 -7.13 0.27
CA ASN A 8 -4.31 -7.58 1.62
C ASN A 8 -3.94 -6.41 2.55
N ASP A 9 -3.50 -5.27 2.00
CA ASP A 9 -3.13 -4.07 2.76
C ASP A 9 -4.38 -3.28 3.12
N ARG A 10 -5.05 -3.73 4.18
CA ARG A 10 -6.33 -3.17 4.67
C ARG A 10 -6.32 -2.96 6.17
N LEU A 11 -7.16 -2.03 6.62
CA LEU A 11 -7.42 -1.82 8.04
C LEU A 11 -8.72 -2.50 8.46
N PRO A 12 -8.85 -2.89 9.75
CA PRO A 12 -10.13 -3.21 10.35
C PRO A 12 -11.15 -2.08 10.14
N GLU A 13 -12.39 -2.46 9.86
CA GLU A 13 -13.50 -1.54 9.58
C GLU A 13 -13.67 -0.43 10.64
N PRO A 14 -13.57 -0.69 11.97
CA PRO A 14 -13.72 0.37 12.97
C PRO A 14 -12.70 1.51 12.90
N ILE A 15 -11.54 1.30 12.24
CA ILE A 15 -10.53 2.36 12.05
C ILE A 15 -10.88 3.25 10.86
N LEU A 16 -11.70 2.75 9.93
CA LEU A 16 -12.16 3.46 8.73
C LEU A 16 -13.47 4.21 8.98
N GLU A 17 -14.00 4.16 10.19
CA GLU A 17 -15.19 4.88 10.61
C GLU A 17 -14.82 6.09 11.46
N SER A 18 -15.64 7.14 11.42
CA SER A 18 -15.46 8.30 12.28
C SER A 18 -15.86 7.99 13.72
N LEU A 19 -15.16 8.57 14.68
CA LEU A 19 -15.61 8.54 16.07
C LEU A 19 -16.92 9.32 16.24
N PRO A 20 -17.81 8.88 17.15
CA PRO A 20 -19.08 9.56 17.42
C PRO A 20 -18.92 10.86 18.20
N ASP A 21 -17.79 11.05 18.88
CA ASP A 21 -17.50 12.23 19.70
C ASP A 21 -15.98 12.47 19.86
N GLY A 22 -15.63 13.62 20.46
CA GLY A 22 -14.25 13.98 20.79
C GLY A 22 -13.52 14.72 19.65
N GLY A 23 -12.20 14.88 19.81
CA GLY A 23 -11.40 15.74 18.93
C GLY A 23 -11.25 15.27 17.48
N ALA A 24 -11.63 14.03 17.19
CA ALA A 24 -11.62 13.45 15.84
C ALA A 24 -13.04 13.04 15.37
N GLU A 25 -14.09 13.58 16.02
CA GLU A 25 -15.48 13.39 15.60
C GLU A 25 -15.65 13.75 14.11
N GLY A 26 -16.38 12.90 13.39
CA GLY A 26 -16.70 13.12 11.97
C GLY A 26 -15.53 12.99 10.99
N TYR A 27 -14.31 12.76 11.48
CA TYR A 27 -13.14 12.54 10.62
C TYR A 27 -13.05 11.07 10.18
N VAL A 28 -12.98 10.85 8.87
CA VAL A 28 -12.71 9.53 8.27
C VAL A 28 -11.35 9.60 7.57
N ILE A 29 -10.52 8.59 7.82
CA ILE A 29 -9.19 8.50 7.21
C ILE A 29 -9.33 8.24 5.71
N PRO A 30 -8.70 9.04 4.82
CA PRO A 30 -8.68 8.79 3.39
C PRO A 30 -7.69 7.66 3.04
N PHE A 31 -7.99 6.44 3.52
CA PHE A 31 -7.03 5.33 3.53
C PHE A 31 -6.54 4.93 2.13
N ASP A 32 -7.44 4.87 1.14
CA ASP A 32 -7.06 4.50 -0.23
C ASP A 32 -6.09 5.51 -0.86
N GLU A 33 -6.31 6.80 -0.62
CA GLU A 33 -5.41 7.87 -1.08
C GLU A 33 -4.05 7.77 -0.38
N MET A 34 -4.06 7.54 0.94
CA MET A 34 -2.84 7.35 1.72
C MET A 34 -2.04 6.12 1.26
N LEU A 35 -2.71 5.00 0.99
CA LEU A 35 -2.07 3.76 0.52
C LEU A 35 -1.49 3.93 -0.89
N SER A 36 -2.22 4.58 -1.80
CA SER A 36 -1.72 4.91 -3.15
C SER A 36 -0.50 5.85 -3.10
N ALA A 37 -0.54 6.85 -2.22
CA ALA A 37 0.59 7.75 -2.00
C ALA A 37 1.80 7.00 -1.42
N TYR A 38 1.57 6.06 -0.50
CA TYR A 38 2.61 5.20 0.05
C TYR A 38 3.29 4.34 -1.02
N TYR A 39 2.53 3.67 -1.88
CA TYR A 39 3.11 2.88 -2.98
C TYR A 39 3.95 3.73 -3.92
N THR A 40 3.43 4.89 -4.31
CA THR A 40 4.16 5.85 -5.15
C THR A 40 5.48 6.25 -4.49
N ALA A 41 5.46 6.63 -3.22
CA ALA A 41 6.66 7.02 -2.48
C ALA A 41 7.68 5.88 -2.34
N ARG A 42 7.24 4.61 -2.37
CA ARG A 42 8.10 3.43 -2.28
C ARG A 42 8.64 2.96 -3.63
N GLY A 43 8.15 3.52 -4.75
CA GLY A 43 8.43 3.00 -6.10
C GLY A 43 7.72 1.67 -6.34
N TRP A 44 6.49 1.54 -5.87
CA TRP A 44 5.66 0.34 -6.01
C TRP A 44 4.51 0.62 -6.98
N ASP A 45 4.09 -0.40 -7.71
CA ASP A 45 2.92 -0.34 -8.57
C ASP A 45 1.65 -0.33 -7.72
N ALA A 46 0.88 0.76 -7.80
CA ALA A 46 -0.30 0.96 -6.96
C ALA A 46 -1.42 -0.04 -7.23
N LYS A 47 -1.44 -0.67 -8.42
CA LYS A 47 -2.46 -1.66 -8.78
C LYS A 47 -2.17 -3.04 -8.19
N SER A 48 -0.92 -3.49 -8.25
CA SER A 48 -0.51 -4.82 -7.77
C SER A 48 -0.05 -4.82 -6.32
N GLY A 49 0.44 -3.69 -5.80
CA GLY A 49 1.07 -3.58 -4.48
C GLY A 49 2.50 -4.13 -4.44
N LYS A 50 3.13 -4.36 -5.61
CA LYS A 50 4.50 -4.88 -5.71
C LYS A 50 5.50 -3.75 -5.98
N PRO A 51 6.77 -3.86 -5.52
CA PRO A 51 7.85 -3.01 -6.01
C PRO A 51 7.99 -3.11 -7.53
N THR A 52 8.20 -1.99 -8.24
CA THR A 52 8.44 -2.01 -9.68
C THR A 52 9.76 -2.71 -10.02
N SER A 53 9.92 -3.20 -11.26
CA SER A 53 11.20 -3.77 -11.73
C SER A 53 12.35 -2.79 -11.53
N GLU A 54 12.16 -1.53 -11.94
CA GLU A 54 13.13 -0.44 -11.74
C GLU A 54 13.53 -0.30 -10.27
N LYS A 55 12.55 -0.34 -9.35
CA LYS A 55 12.84 -0.23 -7.92
C LYS A 55 13.66 -1.41 -7.42
N LEU A 56 13.36 -2.63 -7.86
CA LEU A 56 14.10 -3.84 -7.46
C LEU A 56 15.53 -3.81 -8.01
N GLU A 57 15.71 -3.45 -9.27
CA GLU A 57 17.02 -3.29 -9.91
C GLU A 57 17.86 -2.23 -9.19
N SER A 58 17.27 -1.08 -8.84
CA SER A 58 17.96 -0.01 -8.10
C SER A 58 18.47 -0.45 -6.71
N LEU A 59 17.86 -1.50 -6.15
CA LEU A 59 18.22 -2.08 -4.85
C LEU A 59 19.15 -3.30 -4.98
N GLY A 60 19.56 -3.67 -6.19
CA GLY A 60 20.40 -4.86 -6.43
C GLY A 60 19.64 -6.18 -6.31
N LEU A 61 18.33 -6.18 -6.49
CA LEU A 61 17.43 -7.35 -6.41
C LEU A 61 16.96 -7.81 -7.79
N SER A 62 17.86 -7.80 -8.78
CA SER A 62 17.52 -8.14 -10.18
C SER A 62 16.99 -9.56 -10.35
N ASP A 63 17.50 -10.52 -9.58
CA ASP A 63 17.00 -11.90 -9.56
C ASP A 63 15.54 -11.99 -9.10
N ILE A 64 15.13 -11.11 -8.18
CA ILE A 64 13.75 -11.00 -7.74
C ILE A 64 12.90 -10.28 -8.78
N ALA A 65 13.44 -9.27 -9.47
CA ALA A 65 12.76 -8.58 -10.55
C ALA A 65 12.36 -9.57 -11.65
N GLU A 66 13.30 -10.41 -12.12
CA GLU A 66 13.05 -11.44 -13.13
C GLU A 66 12.03 -12.52 -12.71
N ASP A 67 11.89 -12.79 -11.41
CA ASP A 67 10.96 -13.80 -10.90
C ASP A 67 9.51 -13.29 -10.77
N ILE A 68 9.32 -11.99 -10.52
CA ILE A 68 7.99 -11.44 -10.19
C ILE A 68 7.42 -10.47 -11.22
N TRP A 69 8.20 -10.12 -12.24
CA TRP A 69 7.87 -9.27 -13.40
C TRP A 69 8.16 -10.01 -14.71
#